data_AF-A0A0W1KVB4-F1
#
_entry.id   AF-A0A0W1KVB4-F1
#
_cell.length_a   1.000
_cell.length_b   1.000
_cell.length_c   1.000
_cell.angle_alpha   90.00
_cell.angle_beta   90.00
_cell.angle_gamma   90.00
#
_symmetry.space_group_name_H-M   'P 1'
#
loop_
_entity.id
_entity.type
_entity.pdbx_description
1 polymer ?
#
loop_
_entity_poly.entity_id
_entity_poly.type
_entity_poly.pdbx_seq_one_letter_code
_entity_poly.pdbx_strand_id
1 'polypeptide(L)'
;MTTETIDEPTGIIKVDKGKLQIQLYVGILILPVAFFTPMAAFYGVLLITMYFVNSNIEVIRFYSKYSEVKQGLIRSRWLIANSAVVSAKKLDEHIVLTLMEDEKLITRKITLKPISEDGQKSILKYYQAQARKNKYPI
;
A
#
# COMPACT_ATOMS: atom_id res chain seq x y z
N MET A 1 10.16 -27.98 -15.13
CA MET A 1 10.27 -27.41 -13.77
C MET A 1 10.86 -26.02 -13.89
N THR A 2 10.03 -24.98 -13.95
CA THR A 2 10.48 -23.60 -13.78
C THR A 2 10.76 -23.41 -12.31
N THR A 3 12.03 -23.30 -11.94
CA THR A 3 12.45 -22.79 -10.64
C THR A 3 11.93 -21.37 -10.52
N GLU A 4 10.73 -21.22 -9.94
CA GLU A 4 10.24 -19.95 -9.44
C GLU A 4 11.26 -19.48 -8.40
N THR A 5 12.19 -18.64 -8.83
CA THR A 5 13.00 -17.85 -7.93
C THR A 5 12.01 -16.95 -7.22
N ILE A 6 11.66 -17.31 -5.98
CA ILE A 6 10.87 -16.46 -5.10
C ILE A 6 11.77 -15.26 -4.81
N ASP A 7 11.71 -14.25 -5.68
CA ASP A 7 12.42 -12.99 -5.51
C ASP A 7 11.96 -12.41 -4.16
N GLU A 8 12.85 -12.34 -3.17
CA GLU A 8 12.48 -11.76 -1.89
C GLU A 8 12.26 -10.26 -2.06
N PRO A 9 11.19 -9.70 -1.44
CA PRO A 9 10.93 -8.28 -1.53
C PRO A 9 12.04 -7.51 -0.80
N THR A 10 12.72 -6.61 -1.53
CA THR A 10 13.77 -5.74 -0.99
C THR A 10 13.23 -4.69 -0.01
N GLY A 11 11.93 -4.45 -0.02
CA GLY A 11 11.26 -3.64 0.97
C GLY A 11 9.74 -3.82 0.93
N ILE A 12 9.10 -3.74 2.09
CA ILE A 12 7.65 -3.86 2.24
C ILE A 12 7.14 -2.64 3.01
N ILE A 13 6.14 -1.96 2.44
CA ILE A 13 5.44 -0.86 3.10
C ILE A 13 4.03 -1.31 3.44
N LYS A 14 3.72 -1.33 4.73
CA LYS A 14 2.42 -1.73 5.28
C LYS A 14 1.55 -0.51 5.55
N VAL A 15 0.26 -0.78 5.79
CA VAL A 15 -0.68 0.22 6.29
C VAL A 15 -0.21 0.74 7.65
N ASP A 16 -0.36 2.04 7.85
CA ASP A 16 -0.04 2.71 9.10
C ASP A 16 -1.02 2.27 10.20
N LYS A 17 -0.50 1.57 11.20
CA LYS A 17 -1.28 1.13 12.36
C LYS A 17 -1.88 2.31 13.11
N GLY A 18 -1.20 3.46 13.16
CA GLY A 18 -1.69 4.67 13.84
C GLY A 18 -3.03 5.15 13.28
N LYS A 19 -3.21 5.06 11.96
CA LYS A 19 -4.46 5.45 11.30
C LYS A 19 -5.62 4.47 11.56
N LEU A 20 -5.32 3.24 11.97
CA LEU A 20 -6.31 2.22 12.32
C LEU A 20 -6.62 2.17 13.82
N GLN A 21 -5.85 2.87 14.68
CA GLN A 21 -6.01 2.79 16.15
C GLN A 21 -7.40 3.20 16.62
N ILE A 22 -8.02 4.22 16.00
CA ILE A 22 -9.40 4.64 16.32
C ILE A 22 -10.37 3.47 16.17
N GLN A 23 -10.24 2.66 15.11
CA GLN A 23 -11.09 1.51 14.89
C GLN A 23 -10.94 0.46 15.99
N LEU A 24 -9.70 0.22 16.44
CA LEU A 24 -9.41 -0.70 17.55
C LEU A 24 -10.02 -0.19 18.87
N TYR A 25 -9.83 1.08 19.19
CA TYR A 25 -10.38 1.67 20.42
C TYR A 25 -11.90 1.66 20.45
N VAL A 26 -12.55 2.02 19.35
CA VAL A 26 -14.02 1.95 19.23
C VAL A 26 -14.49 0.50 19.36
N GLY A 27 -13.81 -0.45 18.73
CA GLY A 27 -14.14 -1.88 18.84
C GLY A 27 -14.09 -2.38 20.29
N ILE A 28 -13.05 -1.99 21.05
CA ILE A 28 -12.91 -2.35 22.47
C ILE A 28 -13.98 -1.66 23.33
N LEU A 29 -14.23 -0.37 23.09
CA LEU A 29 -15.17 0.43 23.89
C LEU A 29 -16.62 -0.03 23.76
N ILE A 30 -16.99 -0.68 22.65
CA ILE A 30 -18.33 -1.22 22.43
C ILE A 30 -18.54 -2.56 23.16
N LEU A 31 -17.48 -3.31 23.50
CA LEU A 31 -17.62 -4.63 24.12
C LEU A 31 -18.36 -4.61 25.48
N PRO A 32 -18.13 -3.65 26.39
CA PRO A 32 -18.92 -3.54 27.63
C PRO A 32 -20.43 -3.33 27.39
N VAL A 33 -20.81 -2.67 26.29
CA VAL A 33 -22.22 -2.45 25.90
C VAL A 33 -22.88 -3.76 25.50
N ALA A 34 -22.10 -4.78 25.14
CA ALA A 34 -22.63 -6.11 24.81
C ALA A 34 -23.38 -6.78 25.96
N PHE A 35 -23.12 -6.38 27.22
CA PHE A 35 -23.86 -6.85 28.38
C PHE A 35 -25.36 -6.51 28.28
N PHE A 36 -25.69 -5.37 27.67
CA PHE A 36 -27.07 -4.90 27.50
C PHE A 36 -27.63 -5.21 26.11
N THR A 37 -26.76 -5.22 25.08
CA THR A 37 -27.15 -5.43 23.69
C THR A 37 -26.24 -6.47 23.04
N PRO A 38 -26.64 -7.76 22.95
CA PRO A 38 -25.77 -8.82 22.45
C PRO A 38 -25.18 -8.57 21.05
N MET A 39 -25.92 -7.87 20.17
CA MET A 39 -25.41 -7.47 18.84
C MET A 39 -24.18 -6.55 18.89
N ALA A 40 -23.99 -5.81 19.98
CA ALA A 40 -22.81 -4.96 20.17
C ALA A 40 -21.51 -5.78 20.28
N ALA A 41 -21.56 -7.01 20.82
CA ALA A 41 -20.40 -7.91 20.84
C ALA A 41 -19.94 -8.22 19.41
N PHE A 42 -20.88 -8.54 18.52
CA PHE A 42 -20.58 -8.84 17.13
C PHE A 42 -19.87 -7.66 16.44
N TYR A 43 -20.41 -6.45 16.58
CA TYR A 43 -19.79 -5.25 15.99
C TYR A 43 -18.42 -4.93 16.60
N GLY A 44 -18.25 -5.06 17.92
CA GLY A 44 -16.96 -4.85 18.59
C GLY A 44 -15.89 -5.82 18.09
N VAL A 45 -16.20 -7.12 18.05
CA VAL A 45 -15.29 -8.16 17.54
C VAL A 45 -14.99 -7.95 16.05
N LEU A 46 -15.98 -7.57 15.24
CA LEU A 46 -15.79 -7.29 13.82
C LEU A 46 -14.81 -6.13 13.59
N LEU A 47 -14.95 -5.03 14.33
CA LEU A 47 -14.06 -3.88 14.21
C LEU A 47 -12.62 -4.22 14.59
N ILE A 48 -12.43 -4.97 15.68
CA ILE A 48 -11.11 -5.45 16.13
C ILE A 48 -10.50 -6.39 15.08
N THR A 49 -11.29 -7.33 14.55
CA THR A 49 -10.82 -8.26 13.52
C THR A 49 -10.38 -7.51 12.26
N MET A 50 -11.19 -6.57 11.80
CA MET A 50 -10.86 -5.73 10.65
C MET A 50 -9.62 -4.86 10.89
N TYR A 51 -9.35 -4.40 12.12
CA TYR A 51 -8.11 -3.69 12.47
C TYR A 51 -6.88 -4.55 12.14
N PHE A 52 -6.86 -5.81 12.62
CA PHE A 52 -5.72 -6.71 12.38
C PHE A 52 -5.57 -7.04 10.89
N VAL A 53 -6.68 -7.35 10.21
CA VAL A 53 -6.67 -7.63 8.77
C VAL A 53 -6.13 -6.44 7.99
N ASN A 54 -6.60 -5.23 8.27
CA ASN A 54 -6.17 -4.02 7.57
C ASN A 54 -4.72 -3.64 7.87
N SER A 55 -4.26 -3.84 9.11
CA SER A 55 -2.88 -3.53 9.51
C SER A 55 -1.82 -4.43 8.85
N ASN A 56 -2.23 -5.63 8.42
CA ASN A 56 -1.37 -6.58 7.73
C ASN A 56 -1.36 -6.38 6.21
N ILE A 57 -2.12 -5.42 5.68
CA ILE A 57 -2.09 -5.12 4.25
C ILE A 57 -0.74 -4.50 3.90
N GLU A 58 -0.03 -5.20 3.03
CA GLU A 58 1.20 -4.73 2.41
C GLU A 58 0.83 -3.90 1.19
N VAL A 59 0.94 -2.59 1.36
CA VAL A 59 0.50 -1.61 0.36
C VAL A 59 1.44 -1.60 -0.83
N ILE A 60 2.74 -1.71 -0.58
CA ILE A 60 3.75 -1.82 -1.63
C ILE A 60 4.81 -2.85 -1.24
N ARG A 61 5.14 -3.73 -2.19
CA ARG A 61 6.33 -4.59 -2.13
C ARG A 61 7.26 -4.16 -3.24
N PHE A 62 8.51 -3.90 -2.90
CA PHE A 62 9.56 -3.64 -3.86
C PHE A 62 10.32 -4.92 -4.13
N TYR A 63 10.52 -5.22 -5.41
CA TYR A 63 11.43 -6.26 -5.88
C TYR A 63 12.51 -5.61 -6.75
N SER A 64 13.53 -6.40 -7.09
CA SER A 64 14.65 -5.95 -7.91
C SER A 64 14.19 -5.42 -9.28
N LYS A 65 13.26 -6.12 -9.93
CA LYS A 65 12.80 -5.82 -11.30
C LYS A 65 11.46 -5.10 -11.36
N TYR A 66 10.59 -5.30 -10.38
CA TYR A 66 9.24 -4.74 -10.37
C TYR A 66 8.81 -4.36 -8.97
N SER A 67 7.67 -3.70 -8.86
CA SER A 67 7.01 -3.39 -7.59
C SER A 67 5.56 -3.85 -7.66
N GLU A 68 5.08 -4.47 -6.60
CA GLU A 68 3.66 -4.78 -6.41
C GLU A 68 3.01 -3.71 -5.56
N VAL A 69 1.82 -3.25 -5.97
CA VAL A 69 1.03 -2.33 -5.18
C VAL A 69 -0.33 -2.97 -4.86
N LYS A 70 -0.79 -2.86 -3.61
CA LYS A 70 -2.11 -3.34 -3.14
C LYS A 70 -2.82 -2.27 -2.32
N GLN A 71 -3.85 -1.63 -2.88
CA GLN A 71 -4.54 -0.52 -2.24
C GLN A 71 -5.80 -0.94 -1.47
N GLY A 72 -5.64 -1.91 -0.57
CA GLY A 72 -6.73 -2.40 0.28
C GLY A 72 -7.00 -3.89 0.11
N LEU A 73 -7.83 -4.44 0.99
CA LEU A 73 -8.02 -5.88 1.13
C LEU A 73 -8.59 -6.52 -0.15
N ILE A 74 -9.62 -5.88 -0.72
CA ILE A 74 -10.43 -6.37 -1.84
C ILE A 74 -9.86 -5.93 -3.20
N ARG A 75 -8.93 -4.96 -3.23
CA ARG A 75 -8.35 -4.50 -4.48
C ARG A 75 -7.28 -5.48 -4.98
N SER A 76 -7.34 -5.77 -6.28
CA SER A 76 -6.33 -6.57 -6.97
C SER A 76 -4.96 -5.93 -6.84
N ARG A 77 -3.94 -6.80 -6.75
CA ARG A 77 -2.56 -6.36 -6.87
C ARG A 77 -2.29 -6.00 -8.32
N TRP A 78 -1.54 -4.94 -8.52
CA TRP A 78 -1.08 -4.51 -9.83
C TRP A 78 0.42 -4.28 -9.77
N LEU A 79 1.07 -4.56 -10.90
CA LEU A 79 2.52 -4.58 -11.03
C LEU A 79 2.98 -3.29 -11.70
N ILE A 80 4.15 -2.82 -11.27
CA ILE A 80 4.85 -1.69 -11.86
C ILE A 80 6.26 -2.18 -12.18
N ALA A 81 6.61 -2.26 -13.47
CA ALA A 81 7.97 -2.58 -13.86
C ALA A 81 8.89 -1.41 -13.47
N ASN A 82 10.00 -1.71 -12.77
CA ASN A 82 10.89 -0.66 -12.30
C ASN A 82 11.50 0.12 -13.47
N SER A 83 11.74 -0.52 -14.60
CA SER A 83 12.27 0.07 -15.85
C SER A 83 11.27 0.99 -16.56
N ALA A 84 9.96 0.77 -16.38
CA ALA A 84 8.93 1.58 -17.01
C ALA A 84 8.76 2.95 -16.33
N VAL A 85 9.34 3.16 -15.14
CA VAL A 85 9.14 4.39 -14.36
C VAL A 85 9.90 5.55 -15.01
N VAL A 86 9.15 6.55 -15.51
CA VAL A 86 9.69 7.77 -16.14
C VAL A 86 9.72 8.93 -15.14
N SER A 87 8.67 9.07 -14.33
CA SER A 87 8.61 10.13 -13.32
C SER A 87 7.74 9.74 -12.13
N ALA A 88 8.04 10.34 -10.97
CA ALA A 88 7.27 10.16 -9.75
C ALA A 88 7.15 11.49 -9.00
N LYS A 89 5.91 11.92 -8.73
CA LYS A 89 5.61 13.16 -8.03
C LYS A 89 4.55 12.93 -6.96
N LYS A 90 4.67 13.60 -5.82
CA LYS A 90 3.60 13.65 -4.81
C LYS A 90 2.63 14.76 -5.19
N LEU A 91 1.34 14.44 -5.22
CA LEU A 91 0.24 15.36 -5.44
C LEU A 91 -0.81 15.09 -4.35
N ASP A 92 -0.91 15.98 -3.38
CA ASP A 92 -1.80 15.84 -2.22
C ASP A 92 -1.68 14.46 -1.53
N GLU A 93 -2.79 13.71 -1.48
CA GLU A 93 -2.89 12.36 -0.90
C GLU A 93 -2.48 11.25 -1.87
N HIS A 94 -1.82 11.57 -2.98
CA HIS A 94 -1.43 10.61 -4.01
C HIS A 94 0.04 10.74 -4.40
N ILE A 95 0.70 9.63 -4.69
CA ILE A 95 1.91 9.62 -5.53
C ILE A 95 1.47 9.30 -6.95
N VAL A 96 1.74 10.23 -7.87
CA VAL A 96 1.46 10.10 -9.28
C VAL A 96 2.73 9.61 -9.98
N LEU A 97 2.63 8.43 -10.60
CA LEU A 97 3.68 7.81 -11.38
C LEU A 97 3.35 7.95 -12.86
N THR A 98 4.32 8.39 -13.64
CA THR A 98 4.28 8.31 -15.11
C THR A 98 5.12 7.13 -15.54
N LEU A 99 4.50 6.20 -16.25
CA LEU A 99 5.11 4.97 -16.74
C LEU A 99 5.14 4.96 -18.27
N MET A 100 6.17 4.36 -18.83
CA MET A 100 6.29 4.04 -20.26
C MET A 100 5.92 2.58 -20.45
N GLU A 101 4.69 2.31 -20.91
CA GLU A 101 4.18 0.97 -21.21
C GLU A 101 3.75 0.95 -22.69
N ASP A 102 4.24 -0.02 -23.47
CA ASP A 102 3.92 -0.19 -24.90
C ASP A 102 4.02 1.12 -25.72
N GLU A 103 5.14 1.84 -25.53
CA GLU A 103 5.44 3.13 -26.18
C GLU A 103 4.45 4.27 -25.83
N LYS A 104 3.56 4.06 -24.85
CA LYS A 104 2.61 5.07 -24.37
C LYS A 104 2.88 5.47 -22.93
N LEU A 105 2.72 6.77 -22.65
CA LEU A 105 2.85 7.31 -21.30
C LEU A 105 1.54 7.07 -20.54
N ILE A 106 1.58 6.19 -19.54
CA ILE A 106 0.46 5.87 -18.67
C ILE A 106 0.67 6.51 -17.31
N THR A 107 -0.38 7.11 -16.76
CA THR A 107 -0.33 7.68 -15.41
C THR A 107 -1.01 6.74 -14.41
N ARG A 108 -0.27 6.35 -13.36
CA ARG A 108 -0.77 5.51 -12.27
C ARG A 108 -0.73 6.28 -10.96
N LYS A 109 -1.77 6.13 -10.13
CA LYS A 109 -1.90 6.84 -8.84
C LYS A 109 -1.79 5.87 -7.67
N ILE A 110 -0.94 6.21 -6.72
CA ILE A 110 -0.79 5.51 -5.45
C ILE A 110 -1.43 6.32 -4.33
N THR A 111 -2.54 5.84 -3.76
CA THR A 111 -3.18 6.50 -2.61
C THR A 111 -2.31 6.38 -1.36
N LEU A 112 -2.05 7.51 -0.71
CA LEU A 112 -1.16 7.62 0.44
C LEU A 112 -1.89 7.62 1.79
N LYS A 113 -3.21 7.80 1.77
CA LYS A 113 -4.07 7.83 2.96
C LYS A 113 -3.80 6.68 3.93
N PRO A 114 -3.66 5.40 3.52
CA PRO A 114 -3.39 4.32 4.45
C PRO A 114 -1.91 4.19 4.87
N ILE A 115 -1.00 5.01 4.34
CA ILE A 115 0.45 4.90 4.54
C ILE A 115 0.94 6.00 5.50
N SER A 116 1.95 5.69 6.32
CA SER A 116 2.62 6.66 7.19
C SER A 116 3.43 7.66 6.37
N GLU A 117 3.73 8.84 6.93
CA GLU A 117 4.50 9.87 6.20
C GLU A 117 5.90 9.38 5.78
N ASP A 118 6.58 8.63 6.63
CA ASP A 118 7.89 8.06 6.32
C ASP A 118 7.81 6.99 5.23
N GLY A 119 6.74 6.19 5.24
CA GLY A 119 6.43 5.26 4.16
C GLY A 119 6.20 6.00 2.84
N GLN A 120 5.41 7.08 2.85
CA GLN A 120 5.17 7.92 1.67
C GLN A 120 6.47 8.51 1.10
N LYS A 121 7.33 9.06 1.97
CA LYS A 121 8.66 9.59 1.58
C LYS A 121 9.54 8.49 0.98
N SER A 122 9.52 7.30 1.56
CA SER A 122 10.28 6.15 1.07
C SER A 122 9.82 5.70 -0.32
N ILE A 123 8.51 5.63 -0.55
CA ILE A 123 7.91 5.30 -1.87
C ILE A 123 8.32 6.33 -2.91
N LEU A 124 8.17 7.61 -2.58
CA LEU A 124 8.50 8.69 -3.50
C LEU A 124 9.99 8.65 -3.86
N LYS A 125 10.86 8.53 -2.86
CA LYS A 125 12.31 8.43 -3.04
C LYS A 125 12.69 7.23 -3.90
N TYR A 126 12.07 6.08 -3.67
CA TYR A 126 12.31 4.86 -4.45
C TYR A 126 11.98 5.08 -5.93
N TYR A 127 10.75 5.51 -6.25
CA TYR A 127 10.36 5.68 -7.65
C TYR A 127 11.07 6.85 -8.35
N GLN A 128 11.44 7.91 -7.62
CA GLN A 128 12.30 8.96 -8.17
C GLN A 128 13.71 8.46 -8.49
N ALA A 129 14.26 7.55 -7.67
CA ALA A 129 15.55 6.92 -7.96
C ALA A 129 15.47 6.03 -9.21
N GLN A 130 14.38 5.26 -9.37
CA GLN A 130 14.16 4.47 -10.57
C GLN A 130 14.00 5.36 -11.81
N ALA A 131 13.20 6.43 -11.74
CA ALA A 131 13.07 7.41 -12.81
C ALA A 131 14.41 8.03 -13.23
N ARG A 132 15.32 8.30 -12.28
CA ARG A 132 16.66 8.82 -12.58
C ARG A 132 17.55 7.78 -13.26
N LYS A 133 17.46 6.51 -12.86
CA LYS A 133 18.21 5.40 -13.51
C LYS A 133 17.72 5.14 -14.91
N ASN A 134 16.41 5.21 -15.12
CA ASN A 134 15.76 5.00 -16.41
C ASN A 134 15.69 6.27 -17.25
N LYS A 135 16.45 7.33 -16.93
CA LYS A 135 16.51 8.50 -17.79
C LYS A 135 17.01 8.04 -19.16
N TYR A 136 16.06 7.78 -20.05
CA TYR A 136 16.27 7.73 -21.47
C TYR A 136 16.98 9.04 -21.84
N PRO A 137 18.14 9.00 -22.52
CA PRO A 137 18.65 10.20 -23.15
C PRO A 137 17.53 10.67 -24.10
N ILE A 138 16.96 11.82 -23.79
CA ILE A 138 16.15 12.58 -24.75
C ILE A 138 17.14 13.20 -25.73
#